data_AF-A0A4P6L844-F1
#
_entry.id   AF-A0A4P6L844-F1
#
_cell.length_a   1.000
_cell.length_b   1.000
_cell.length_c   1.000
_cell.angle_alpha   90.00
_cell.angle_beta   90.00
_cell.angle_gamma   90.00
#
_symmetry.space_group_name_H-M   'P 1'
#
loop_
_entity.id
_entity.type
_entity.pdbx_description
1 polymer ?
#
loop_
_entity_poly.entity_id
_entity_poly.type
_entity_poly.pdbx_seq_one_letter_code
_entity_poly.pdbx_strand_id
1 'polypeptide(L)'
;MMGMFATAGLHAQEAPAARPRAFYISEFVVTDREGIKPYSAQVESTFLPFGGRYIVRGGKINTLEGDGPKGGMVVIEFDSKAQAQAWYDSPAYRKIMPLRHKSATSRVIIVEGTVTPPSH
;
A
#
# COMPACT_ATOMS: atom_id res chain seq x y z
N MET A 1 40.76 47.09 -3.64
CA MET A 1 40.08 46.55 -2.45
C MET A 1 38.62 47.00 -2.49
N MET A 2 37.70 46.15 -2.96
CA MET A 2 36.33 45.96 -2.43
C MET A 2 35.54 45.10 -3.41
N GLY A 3 35.27 43.87 -2.95
CA GLY A 3 34.59 42.83 -3.71
C GLY A 3 33.08 42.99 -3.72
N MET A 4 32.46 42.41 -4.74
CA MET A 4 31.02 42.32 -4.88
C MET A 4 30.69 40.83 -4.93
N PHE A 5 30.38 40.24 -3.77
CA PHE A 5 29.79 38.92 -3.69
C PHE A 5 28.28 39.08 -3.57
N ALA A 6 27.58 38.82 -4.67
CA ALA A 6 26.15 38.58 -4.64
C ALA A 6 25.92 37.19 -4.04
N THR A 7 25.49 37.11 -2.79
CA THR A 7 24.96 35.88 -2.22
C THR A 7 23.55 35.66 -2.77
N ALA A 8 23.46 34.82 -3.79
CA ALA A 8 22.19 34.22 -4.19
C ALA A 8 21.67 33.40 -3.00
N GLY A 9 20.63 33.91 -2.34
CA GLY A 9 19.88 33.12 -1.38
C GLY A 9 19.31 31.91 -2.09
N LEU A 10 19.84 30.72 -1.78
CA LEU A 10 19.16 29.48 -2.11
C LEU A 10 17.81 29.51 -1.41
N HIS A 11 16.74 29.68 -2.17
CA HIS A 11 15.45 29.16 -1.78
C HIS A 11 15.62 27.64 -1.66
N ALA A 12 15.98 27.18 -0.46
CA ALA A 12 15.70 25.82 -0.06
C ALA A 12 14.18 25.66 -0.19
N GLN A 13 13.77 25.01 -1.26
CA GLN A 13 12.39 24.62 -1.48
C GLN A 13 12.05 23.70 -0.32
N GLU A 14 11.22 24.18 0.63
CA GLU A 14 10.72 23.36 1.73
C GLU A 14 10.17 22.07 1.12
N ALA A 15 10.77 20.94 1.48
CA ALA A 15 10.23 19.65 1.11
C ALA A 15 8.79 19.62 1.62
N PRO A 16 7.79 19.28 0.78
CA PRO A 16 6.41 19.28 1.21
C PRO A 16 6.28 18.44 2.48
N ALA A 17 5.65 19.01 3.52
CA ALA A 17 5.48 18.37 4.81
C ALA A 17 5.09 16.90 4.63
N ALA A 18 5.89 16.00 5.20
CA ALA A 18 5.74 14.57 5.00
C ALA A 18 4.31 14.17 5.36
N ARG A 19 3.53 13.73 4.37
CA ARG A 19 2.18 13.22 4.59
C ARG A 19 2.26 11.75 5.02
N PRO A 20 1.42 11.32 5.97
CA PRO A 20 1.40 9.93 6.39
C PRO A 20 1.03 9.04 5.21
N ARG A 21 1.82 7.97 5.01
CA ARG A 21 1.52 6.92 4.04
C ARG A 21 0.31 6.13 4.53
N ALA A 22 -0.29 5.31 3.66
CA ALA A 22 -1.33 4.38 4.08
C ALA A 22 -1.08 2.98 3.57
N PHE A 23 -1.59 1.99 4.29
CA PHE A 23 -1.35 0.58 4.04
C PHE A 23 -2.68 -0.15 3.94
N TYR A 24 -2.93 -0.74 2.78
CA TYR A 24 -3.92 -1.79 2.65
C TYR A 24 -3.30 -3.10 3.16
N ILE A 25 -3.90 -3.69 4.18
CA ILE A 25 -3.46 -4.94 4.79
C ILE A 25 -4.56 -5.97 4.58
N SER A 26 -4.21 -7.10 3.97
CA SER A 26 -5.11 -8.23 3.78
C SER A 26 -4.48 -9.49 4.35
N GLU A 27 -5.16 -10.09 5.30
CA GLU A 27 -4.92 -11.46 5.76
C GLU A 27 -5.96 -12.36 5.11
N PHE A 28 -5.55 -13.52 4.59
CA PHE A 28 -6.46 -14.37 3.84
C PHE A 28 -6.09 -15.84 3.88
N VAL A 29 -7.12 -16.69 3.79
CA VAL A 29 -6.99 -18.13 3.58
C VAL A 29 -7.61 -18.43 2.22
N VAL A 30 -6.81 -18.95 1.30
CA VAL A 30 -7.28 -19.38 -0.03
C VAL A 30 -8.05 -20.68 0.13
N THR A 31 -9.30 -20.70 -0.32
CA THR A 31 -10.18 -21.86 -0.31
C THR A 31 -10.27 -22.52 -1.69
N ASP A 32 -10.01 -21.77 -2.77
CA ASP A 32 -9.88 -22.28 -4.14
C ASP A 32 -8.63 -21.70 -4.80
N ARG A 33 -7.62 -22.57 -5.01
CA ARG A 33 -6.32 -22.20 -5.57
C ARG A 33 -6.37 -21.89 -7.06
N GLU A 34 -7.30 -22.46 -7.80
CA GLU A 34 -7.46 -22.19 -9.23
C GLU A 34 -8.33 -20.94 -9.42
N GLY A 35 -9.43 -20.85 -8.68
CA GLY A 35 -10.35 -19.71 -8.72
C GLY A 35 -9.73 -18.38 -8.26
N ILE A 36 -8.65 -18.39 -7.47
CA ILE A 36 -7.97 -17.14 -7.06
C ILE A 36 -7.00 -16.60 -8.13
N LYS A 37 -6.55 -17.42 -9.09
CA LYS A 37 -5.55 -17.01 -10.09
C LYS A 37 -5.97 -15.78 -10.91
N PRO A 38 -7.22 -15.67 -11.41
CA PRO A 38 -7.64 -14.50 -12.18
C PRO A 38 -7.60 -13.21 -11.37
N TYR A 39 -7.91 -13.26 -10.06
CA TYR A 39 -7.76 -12.11 -9.17
C TYR A 39 -6.28 -11.71 -9.01
N SER A 40 -5.43 -12.69 -8.69
CA SER A 40 -4.00 -12.47 -8.45
C SER A 40 -3.25 -11.91 -9.66
N ALA A 41 -3.70 -12.22 -10.87
CA ALA A 41 -3.15 -11.71 -12.12
C ALA A 41 -3.59 -10.28 -12.45
N GLN A 42 -4.73 -9.82 -11.94
CA GLN A 42 -5.31 -8.52 -12.27
C GLN A 42 -5.11 -7.46 -11.19
N VAL A 43 -5.01 -7.84 -9.92
CA VAL A 43 -5.06 -6.88 -8.80
C VAL A 43 -3.98 -5.79 -8.88
N GLU A 44 -2.77 -6.13 -9.33
CA GLU A 44 -1.67 -5.16 -9.39
C GLU A 44 -1.95 -3.99 -10.34
N SER A 45 -2.46 -4.29 -11.54
CA SER A 45 -2.78 -3.24 -12.51
C SER A 45 -3.89 -2.31 -12.04
N THR A 46 -4.70 -2.71 -11.05
CA THR A 46 -5.75 -1.86 -10.50
C THR A 46 -5.23 -0.80 -9.54
N PHE A 47 -4.16 -1.06 -8.77
CA PHE A 47 -3.64 -0.10 -7.79
C PHE A 47 -2.47 0.74 -8.29
N LEU A 48 -1.74 0.29 -9.33
CA LEU A 48 -0.63 1.06 -9.90
C LEU A 48 -1.03 2.50 -10.28
N PRO A 49 -2.21 2.76 -10.89
CA PRO A 49 -2.64 4.13 -11.21
C PRO A 49 -2.89 5.03 -9.99
N PHE A 50 -3.03 4.43 -8.80
CA PHE A 50 -3.26 5.13 -7.52
C PHE A 50 -1.98 5.22 -6.67
N GLY A 51 -0.81 4.93 -7.28
CA GLY A 51 0.47 4.95 -6.58
C GLY A 51 0.66 3.81 -5.57
N GLY A 52 -0.14 2.74 -5.67
CA GLY A 52 0.01 1.57 -4.82
C GLY A 52 1.27 0.78 -5.15
N ARG A 53 1.98 0.29 -4.12
CA ARG A 53 3.16 -0.59 -4.30
C ARG A 53 3.09 -1.74 -3.31
N TYR A 54 3.46 -2.95 -3.75
CA TYR A 54 3.57 -4.09 -2.85
C TYR A 54 4.70 -3.88 -1.84
N ILE A 55 4.39 -4.09 -0.56
CA ILE A 55 5.37 -4.22 0.52
C ILE A 55 5.48 -5.68 0.95
N VAL A 56 4.34 -6.39 1.02
CA VAL A 56 4.28 -7.83 1.30
C VAL A 56 3.34 -8.48 0.30
N ARG A 57 3.74 -9.63 -0.26
CA ARG A 57 2.90 -10.45 -1.14
C ARG A 57 3.11 -11.94 -0.87
N GLY A 58 2.40 -12.48 0.11
CA GLY A 58 2.48 -13.91 0.45
C GLY A 58 3.82 -14.33 1.05
N GLY A 59 4.51 -13.42 1.75
CA GLY A 59 5.79 -13.69 2.41
C GLY A 59 5.68 -14.72 3.55
N LYS A 60 6.82 -15.23 4.02
CA LYS A 60 6.87 -16.12 5.19
C LYS A 60 6.44 -15.35 6.45
N ILE A 61 5.42 -15.85 7.13
CA ILE A 61 4.90 -15.26 8.36
C ILE A 61 5.55 -15.97 9.55
N ASN A 62 6.14 -15.19 10.45
CA ASN A 62 6.63 -15.67 11.74
C ASN A 62 5.82 -14.98 12.85
N THR A 63 4.81 -15.67 13.37
CA THR A 63 3.97 -15.16 14.46
C THR A 63 4.77 -15.20 15.76
N LEU A 64 4.98 -14.05 16.38
CA LEU A 64 5.73 -13.94 17.63
C LEU A 64 4.84 -14.14 18.86
N GLU A 65 3.63 -13.58 18.85
CA GLU A 65 2.67 -13.63 19.96
C GLU A 65 1.23 -13.70 19.42
N GLY A 66 0.33 -14.35 20.17
CA GLY A 66 -1.10 -14.46 19.85
C GLY A 66 -1.42 -15.31 18.61
N ASP A 67 -2.67 -15.21 18.16
CA ASP A 67 -3.12 -15.88 16.94
C ASP A 67 -2.66 -15.11 15.70
N GLY A 68 -1.82 -15.75 14.90
CA GLY A 68 -1.37 -15.18 13.63
C GLY A 68 -2.35 -15.40 12.47
N PRO A 69 -2.09 -14.78 11.31
CA PRO A 69 -2.83 -15.06 10.09
C PRO A 69 -2.80 -16.56 9.77
N LYS A 70 -3.99 -17.15 9.56
CA LYS A 70 -4.12 -18.57 9.23
C LYS A 70 -3.63 -18.94 7.82
N GLY A 71 -3.35 -17.95 6.99
CA GLY A 71 -2.93 -18.13 5.60
C GLY A 71 -1.93 -17.06 5.17
N GLY A 72 -2.16 -16.45 4.02
CA GLY A 72 -1.28 -15.43 3.47
C GLY A 72 -1.56 -14.02 4.01
N MET A 73 -0.57 -13.15 3.86
CA MET A 73 -0.71 -11.71 4.06
C MET A 73 -0.26 -10.95 2.81
N VAL A 74 -0.97 -9.87 2.49
CA VAL A 74 -0.60 -8.86 1.49
C VAL A 74 -0.62 -7.50 2.16
N VAL A 75 0.40 -6.70 1.89
CA VAL A 75 0.47 -5.29 2.29
C VAL A 75 0.78 -4.47 1.03
N ILE A 76 -0.08 -3.49 0.74
CA ILE A 76 0.10 -2.52 -0.35
C ILE A 76 0.17 -1.14 0.29
N GLU A 77 1.25 -0.42 0.04
CA GLU A 77 1.41 0.96 0.53
C GLU A 77 0.94 1.95 -0.54
N PHE A 78 0.32 3.04 -0.11
CA PHE A 78 -0.13 4.19 -0.89
C PHE A 78 0.42 5.47 -0.30
N ASP A 79 0.47 6.55 -1.09
CA ASP A 79 1.01 7.83 -0.60
C ASP A 79 0.07 8.56 0.37
N SER A 80 -1.20 8.14 0.44
CA SER A 80 -2.17 8.62 1.43
C SER A 80 -3.33 7.65 1.59
N LYS A 81 -4.05 7.78 2.71
CA LYS A 81 -5.29 7.01 2.95
C LYS A 81 -6.35 7.27 1.88
N ALA A 82 -6.44 8.50 1.38
CA ALA A 82 -7.36 8.88 0.32
C ALA A 82 -7.09 8.11 -0.99
N GLN A 83 -5.82 7.93 -1.38
CA GLN A 83 -5.47 7.16 -2.57
C GLN A 83 -5.77 5.66 -2.39
N ALA A 84 -5.48 5.09 -1.22
CA ALA A 84 -5.84 3.72 -0.89
C ALA A 84 -7.36 3.49 -0.98
N GLN A 85 -8.15 4.40 -0.43
CA GLN A 85 -9.62 4.33 -0.48
C GLN A 85 -10.14 4.50 -1.91
N ALA A 86 -9.61 5.47 -2.66
CA ALA A 86 -10.00 5.69 -4.05
C ALA A 86 -9.71 4.47 -4.94
N TRP A 87 -8.58 3.78 -4.71
CA TRP A 87 -8.30 2.50 -5.38
C TRP A 87 -9.32 1.43 -4.98
N TYR A 88 -9.59 1.27 -3.68
CA TYR A 88 -10.53 0.25 -3.19
C TYR A 88 -11.95 0.45 -3.75
N ASP A 89 -12.38 1.70 -3.89
CA ASP A 89 -13.68 2.05 -4.45
C ASP A 89 -13.70 2.11 -5.98
N SER A 90 -12.54 1.95 -6.64
CA SER A 90 -12.43 2.07 -8.09
C SER A 90 -13.24 1.00 -8.83
N PRO A 91 -13.86 1.33 -9.98
CA PRO A 91 -14.57 0.34 -10.79
C PRO A 91 -13.70 -0.85 -11.20
N ALA A 92 -12.41 -0.60 -11.47
CA ALA A 92 -11.45 -1.63 -11.86
C ALA A 92 -11.24 -2.65 -10.73
N TYR A 93 -11.02 -2.21 -9.49
CA TYR A 93 -10.84 -3.11 -8.36
C TYR A 93 -12.15 -3.80 -7.98
N ARG A 94 -13.27 -3.06 -7.90
CA ARG A 94 -14.60 -3.63 -7.58
C ARG A 94 -15.02 -4.73 -8.55
N LYS A 95 -14.61 -4.65 -9.83
CA LYS A 95 -14.87 -5.69 -10.83
C LYS A 95 -14.21 -7.04 -10.49
N ILE A 96 -13.02 -7.02 -9.88
CA ILE A 96 -12.25 -8.23 -9.59
C ILE A 96 -12.42 -8.72 -8.14
N MET A 97 -12.90 -7.88 -7.21
CA MET A 97 -13.14 -8.26 -5.81
C MET A 97 -13.99 -9.55 -5.64
N PRO A 98 -15.07 -9.79 -6.41
CA PRO A 98 -15.87 -11.01 -6.27
C PRO A 98 -15.08 -12.30 -6.53
N LEU A 99 -14.05 -12.25 -7.39
CA LEU A 99 -13.19 -13.40 -7.67
C LEU A 99 -12.45 -13.83 -6.39
N ARG A 100 -11.96 -12.86 -5.60
CA ARG A 100 -11.33 -13.12 -4.31
C ARG A 100 -12.33 -13.60 -3.28
N HIS A 101 -13.51 -12.96 -3.17
CA HIS A 101 -14.52 -13.33 -2.16
C HIS A 101 -15.03 -14.78 -2.33
N LYS A 102 -15.07 -15.28 -3.57
CA LYS A 102 -15.46 -16.68 -3.86
C LYS A 102 -14.34 -17.68 -3.57
N SER A 103 -13.09 -17.26 -3.69
CA SER A 103 -11.92 -18.16 -3.69
C SER A 103 -11.05 -18.05 -2.42
N ALA A 104 -11.38 -17.13 -1.52
CA ALA A 104 -10.67 -16.92 -0.27
C ALA A 104 -11.56 -16.28 0.81
N THR A 105 -11.33 -16.67 2.07
CA THR A 105 -11.78 -15.88 3.22
C THR A 105 -10.71 -14.85 3.55
N SER A 106 -11.08 -13.60 3.79
CA SER A 106 -10.10 -12.54 4.04
C SER A 106 -10.60 -11.49 5.02
N ARG A 107 -9.67 -10.96 5.82
CA ARG A 107 -9.82 -9.73 6.58
C ARG A 107 -9.00 -8.65 5.90
N VAL A 108 -9.61 -7.50 5.69
CA VAL A 108 -9.00 -6.38 4.96
C VAL A 108 -9.19 -5.10 5.75
N ILE A 109 -8.13 -4.33 5.88
CA ILE A 109 -8.15 -3.02 6.52
C ILE A 109 -7.25 -2.05 5.75
N ILE A 110 -7.60 -0.76 5.80
CA ILE A 110 -6.71 0.33 5.41
C ILE A 110 -6.29 1.04 6.69
N VAL A 111 -4.98 1.16 6.91
CA VAL A 111 -4.39 1.79 8.09
C VAL A 111 -3.51 2.95 7.64
N GLU A 112 -3.61 4.08 8.32
CA GLU A 112 -2.73 5.21 8.10
C GLU A 112 -1.44 5.02 8.90
N GLY A 113 -0.30 5.27 8.26
CA GLY A 113 1.01 5.25 8.89
C GLY A 113 1.28 6.53 9.66
N THR A 114 2.40 6.56 10.38
CA THR A 114 2.88 7.78 11.02
C THR A 114 3.52 8.72 9.99
N VAL A 115 3.58 10.01 10.31
CA VAL A 115 4.48 10.94 9.64
C VAL A 115 5.90 10.60 10.10
N THR A 116 6.56 9.69 9.39
CA THR A 116 7.96 9.36 9.70
C THR A 116 8.83 10.47 9.10
N PRO A 117 9.53 11.28 9.92
CA PRO A 117 10.54 12.20 9.37
C PRO A 117 11.62 11.39 8.65
N PRO A 118 12.27 11.96 7.62
CA PRO A 118 13.30 11.24 6.88
C PRO A 118 14.36 10.71 7.84
N SER A 119 14.69 9.42 7.71
CA SER A 119 15.76 8.78 8.47
C SER A 119 17.04 9.58 8.29
N HIS A 120 17.65 10.02 9.41
CA HIS A 120 18.99 10.60 9.42
C HIS A 120 20.04 9.57 9.02
#